data_AF-A0A847AP85-F1
#
_entry.id   AF-A0A847AP85-F1
#
_cell.length_a   1.000
_cell.length_b   1.000
_cell.length_c   1.000
_cell.angle_alpha   90.00
_cell.angle_beta   90.00
_cell.angle_gamma   90.00
#
_symmetry.space_group_name_H-M   'P 1'
#
loop_
_entity.id
_entity.type
_entity.pdbx_description
1 polymer ?
#
loop_
_entity_poly.entity_id
_entity_poly.type
_entity_poly.pdbx_seq_one_letter_code
_entity_poly.pdbx_strand_id
1 'polypeptide(L)'
;MEKEHNLYIGAVNPFPLTEALTGRKIDWGKKETIEIIENALETEYGELFDMKFNSPLFPGLKLTTFNTAEPVDKSKMVIRCDSDAETPDLSSITTIGELEKAGIQINKKTVIQSAFLTRGVLNLRLELPEMDKTLSKTRLNSMMADIVWTTGQTEEWTPENCVWTDTGDLLKVITDYAGPIQGAIGNSYFIAALSAVAWSSPHLIVHRNRANAAGQMARMTEIQFYSKGGRNDAPTKKVEVSDKTVFKLSNNLPLYCRSSDTAEIFPSLYEKAFAKWVLQSDSDKPNITKTAYGDPVKAMTQINNKTPHYYFTDSRTGDELYSIVRSNSMSYKTIHPMVAWTYASHINYTGMNIAANHAYTVLGWALKGSKKYFILRNPWGVSEPLGINTYPGVIACMDKNFWMPINTLSRNGVFAIEANAFQNLFAGLGVAK
;
A
#
# COMPACT_ATOMS: atom_id res chain seq x y z
N MET A 1 4.60 -30.39 2.12
CA MET A 1 3.52 -29.43 2.39
C MET A 1 4.09 -28.36 3.30
N GLU A 2 4.54 -27.25 2.73
CA GLU A 2 4.81 -26.06 3.54
C GLU A 2 3.50 -25.58 4.17
N LYS A 3 3.57 -25.12 5.42
CA LYS A 3 2.43 -24.63 6.18
C LYS A 3 1.82 -23.45 5.42
N GLU A 4 0.52 -23.46 5.19
CA GLU A 4 -0.16 -22.36 4.50
C GLU A 4 -0.02 -21.08 5.35
N HIS A 5 0.74 -20.10 4.85
CA HIS A 5 0.97 -18.83 5.52
C HIS A 5 -0.14 -17.85 5.13
N ASN A 6 -1.16 -17.69 5.99
CA ASN A 6 -2.18 -16.67 5.79
C ASN A 6 -1.62 -15.29 6.18
N LEU A 7 -1.01 -14.59 5.21
CA LEU A 7 -0.54 -13.22 5.37
C LEU A 7 -1.66 -12.21 5.04
N TYR A 8 -1.80 -11.18 5.87
CA TYR A 8 -2.76 -10.09 5.72
C TYR A 8 -2.03 -8.76 5.50
N ILE A 9 -1.09 -8.72 4.56
CA ILE A 9 -0.27 -7.53 4.27
C ILE A 9 -1.07 -6.57 3.39
N GLY A 10 -1.20 -5.32 3.83
CA GLY A 10 -1.95 -4.29 3.14
C GLY A 10 -2.10 -3.03 3.97
N ALA A 11 -1.61 -1.92 3.45
CA ALA A 11 -1.83 -0.56 3.97
C ALA A 11 -2.39 0.31 2.85
N VAL A 12 -3.44 1.09 3.10
CA VAL A 12 -4.03 2.00 2.11
C VAL A 12 -3.03 3.11 1.78
N ASN A 13 -2.92 3.49 0.50
CA ASN A 13 -2.11 4.65 0.12
C ASN A 13 -2.81 5.95 0.59
N PRO A 14 -2.21 6.75 1.50
CA PRO A 14 -2.86 7.92 2.07
C PRO A 14 -3.15 8.99 1.01
N PHE A 15 -2.30 9.15 0.01
CA PHE A 15 -2.43 10.21 -1.00
C PHE A 15 -3.70 10.06 -1.87
N PRO A 16 -3.92 8.96 -2.62
CA PRO A 16 -5.16 8.75 -3.37
C PRO A 16 -6.39 8.70 -2.46
N LEU A 17 -6.26 8.20 -1.22
CA LEU A 17 -7.37 8.20 -0.27
C LEU A 17 -7.78 9.63 0.08
N THR A 18 -6.83 10.50 0.41
CA THR A 18 -7.07 11.92 0.66
C THR A 18 -7.62 12.64 -0.57
N GLU A 19 -7.10 12.36 -1.77
CA GLU A 19 -7.67 12.89 -3.03
C GLU A 19 -9.13 12.49 -3.22
N ALA A 20 -9.46 11.24 -2.87
CA ALA A 20 -10.81 10.71 -2.98
C ALA A 20 -11.76 11.32 -1.95
N LEU A 21 -11.32 11.45 -0.68
CA LEU A 21 -12.11 12.02 0.41
C LEU A 21 -12.34 13.52 0.28
N THR A 22 -11.33 14.27 -0.16
CA THR A 22 -11.43 15.73 -0.33
C THR A 22 -12.02 16.13 -1.67
N GLY A 23 -12.06 15.21 -2.64
CA GLY A 23 -12.46 15.47 -4.02
C GLY A 23 -11.47 16.38 -4.77
N ARG A 24 -10.25 16.57 -4.28
CA ARG A 24 -9.24 17.48 -4.85
C ARG A 24 -7.97 16.73 -5.21
N LYS A 25 -7.30 17.16 -6.28
CA LYS A 25 -5.94 16.70 -6.60
C LYS A 25 -4.94 17.34 -5.63
N ILE A 26 -4.02 16.56 -5.08
CA ILE A 26 -2.96 17.05 -4.20
C ILE A 26 -1.59 16.81 -4.84
N ASP A 27 -0.61 17.66 -4.54
CA ASP A 27 0.76 17.49 -5.02
C ASP A 27 1.55 16.66 -4.00
N TRP A 28 1.81 15.40 -4.33
CA TRP A 28 2.40 14.44 -3.38
C TRP A 28 3.83 14.83 -2.95
N GLY A 29 4.49 15.74 -3.67
CA GLY A 29 5.85 16.20 -3.36
C GLY A 29 5.92 17.40 -2.39
N LYS A 30 4.81 18.07 -2.14
CA LYS A 30 4.72 19.29 -1.33
C LYS A 30 4.58 19.00 0.16
N LYS A 31 5.14 19.87 1.00
CA LYS A 31 5.07 19.70 2.47
C LYS A 31 3.66 19.96 3.00
N GLU A 32 2.94 20.89 2.36
CA GLU A 32 1.56 21.27 2.68
C GLU A 32 0.60 20.07 2.52
N THR A 33 0.96 19.08 1.71
CA THR A 33 0.20 17.85 1.54
C THR A 33 0.12 17.02 2.82
N ILE A 34 1.11 17.12 3.72
CA ILE A 34 1.10 16.45 5.02
C ILE A 34 -0.11 16.92 5.83
N GLU A 35 -0.28 18.24 5.96
CA GLU A 35 -1.40 18.83 6.72
C GLU A 35 -2.76 18.46 6.12
N ILE A 36 -2.88 18.42 4.79
CA ILE A 36 -4.12 17.98 4.12
C ILE A 36 -4.43 16.51 4.44
N ILE A 37 -3.41 15.65 4.45
CA ILE A 37 -3.56 14.22 4.80
C ILE A 37 -3.96 14.07 6.26
N GLU A 38 -3.29 14.76 7.18
CA GLU A 38 -3.59 14.73 8.61
C GLU A 38 -5.02 15.19 8.90
N ASN A 39 -5.46 16.27 8.26
CA ASN A 39 -6.83 16.76 8.41
C ASN A 39 -7.87 15.80 7.81
N ALA A 40 -7.58 15.21 6.65
CA ALA A 40 -8.53 14.31 5.98
C ALA A 40 -8.65 12.93 6.67
N LEU A 41 -7.56 12.47 7.31
CA LEU A 41 -7.48 11.17 7.97
C LEU A 41 -7.56 11.26 9.49
N GLU A 42 -7.58 12.47 10.05
CA GLU A 42 -7.69 12.75 11.48
C GLU A 42 -6.64 12.02 12.32
N THR A 43 -5.42 11.90 11.79
CA THR A 43 -4.30 11.22 12.43
C THR A 43 -3.00 11.89 12.01
N GLU A 44 -2.07 12.09 12.96
CA GLU A 44 -0.75 12.65 12.70
C GLU A 44 0.00 11.81 11.65
N TYR A 45 0.68 12.47 10.71
CA TYR A 45 1.29 11.82 9.56
C TYR A 45 2.37 10.82 9.97
N GLY A 46 3.12 11.13 11.04
CA GLY A 46 4.11 10.21 11.60
C GLY A 46 3.50 8.93 12.20
N GLU A 47 2.22 8.95 12.57
CA GLU A 47 1.50 7.84 13.21
C GLU A 47 0.67 7.03 12.22
N LEU A 48 0.29 7.64 11.08
CA LEU A 48 -0.47 6.97 10.01
C LEU A 48 0.16 5.66 9.56
N PHE A 49 1.49 5.55 9.62
CA PHE A 49 2.23 4.44 9.04
C PHE A 49 2.45 3.28 10.01
N ASP A 50 1.92 3.32 11.23
CA ASP A 50 2.08 2.25 12.23
C ASP A 50 0.74 1.83 12.84
N MET A 51 0.42 0.53 12.77
CA MET A 51 -0.88 -0.02 13.18
C MET A 51 -1.16 0.15 14.68
N LYS A 52 -0.12 0.34 15.51
CA LYS A 52 -0.29 0.54 16.96
C LYS A 52 -1.04 1.83 17.29
N PHE A 53 -1.01 2.83 16.41
CA PHE A 53 -1.72 4.10 16.59
C PHE A 53 -3.15 4.07 16.04
N ASN A 54 -3.72 2.88 15.82
CA ASN A 54 -5.07 2.71 15.28
C ASN A 54 -5.33 3.39 13.93
N SER A 55 -4.27 3.69 13.17
CA SER A 55 -4.33 4.41 11.89
C SER A 55 -5.45 3.92 10.95
N PRO A 56 -6.18 4.83 10.29
CA PRO A 56 -7.22 4.49 9.33
C PRO A 56 -6.67 3.85 8.04
N LEU A 57 -5.35 3.80 7.83
CA LEU A 57 -4.73 3.12 6.69
C LEU A 57 -4.82 1.58 6.75
N PHE A 58 -5.27 1.02 7.87
CA PHE A 58 -5.37 -0.43 8.09
C PHE A 58 -6.82 -0.93 8.29
N PRO A 59 -7.79 -0.51 7.45
CA PRO A 59 -9.20 -0.75 7.70
C PRO A 59 -9.49 -2.25 7.86
N GLY A 60 -10.11 -2.60 8.99
CA GLY A 60 -10.50 -3.95 9.34
C GLY A 60 -9.37 -4.89 9.73
N LEU A 61 -8.19 -4.37 10.09
CA LEU A 61 -7.08 -5.15 10.65
C LEU A 61 -6.85 -4.81 12.12
N LYS A 62 -6.33 -5.78 12.88
CA LYS A 62 -5.83 -5.62 14.25
C LYS A 62 -4.38 -6.09 14.33
N LEU A 63 -3.63 -5.47 15.24
CA LEU A 63 -2.26 -5.86 15.59
C LEU A 63 -2.32 -7.07 16.53
N THR A 64 -1.52 -8.10 16.26
CA THR A 64 -1.36 -9.27 17.13
C THR A 64 -0.19 -9.09 18.10
N THR A 65 -0.06 -10.01 19.07
CA THR A 65 1.08 -10.06 19.99
C THR A 65 2.41 -10.41 19.31
N PHE A 66 2.37 -10.89 18.06
CA PHE A 66 3.56 -11.26 17.28
C PHE A 66 3.97 -10.17 16.29
N ASN A 67 3.47 -8.94 16.44
CA ASN A 67 3.67 -7.84 15.49
C ASN A 67 3.24 -8.18 14.05
N THR A 68 2.20 -9.00 13.92
CA THR A 68 1.53 -9.31 12.65
C THR A 68 0.12 -8.70 12.62
N ALA A 69 -0.54 -8.76 11.47
CA ALA A 69 -1.91 -8.28 11.30
C ALA A 69 -2.89 -9.45 11.12
N GLU A 70 -4.10 -9.29 11.65
CA GLU A 70 -5.23 -10.20 11.44
C GLU A 70 -6.51 -9.40 11.18
N PRO A 71 -7.48 -9.96 10.43
CA PRO A 71 -8.79 -9.33 10.29
C PRO A 71 -9.51 -9.14 11.63
N VAL A 72 -10.20 -8.03 11.78
CA VAL A 72 -11.20 -7.85 12.83
C VAL A 72 -12.51 -8.48 12.42
N ASP A 73 -13.33 -8.82 13.41
CA ASP A 73 -14.72 -9.21 13.16
C ASP A 73 -15.49 -8.02 12.56
N LYS A 74 -16.34 -8.26 11.55
CA LYS A 74 -17.13 -7.21 10.89
C LYS A 74 -18.03 -6.44 11.85
N SER A 75 -18.52 -7.08 12.92
CA SER A 75 -19.32 -6.44 13.98
C SER A 75 -18.56 -5.38 14.78
N LYS A 76 -17.22 -5.39 14.73
CA LYS A 76 -16.37 -4.39 15.37
C LYS A 76 -16.14 -3.16 14.49
N MET A 77 -16.58 -3.20 13.23
CA MET A 77 -16.47 -2.06 12.33
C MET A 77 -17.62 -1.10 12.60
N VAL A 78 -17.28 0.16 12.86
CA VAL A 78 -18.24 1.23 13.08
C VAL A 78 -18.15 2.21 11.91
N ILE A 79 -19.29 2.49 11.28
CA ILE A 79 -19.42 3.61 10.35
C ILE A 79 -20.04 4.75 11.14
N ARG A 80 -19.30 5.84 11.34
CA ARG A 80 -19.80 7.01 12.07
C ARG A 80 -20.77 7.81 11.19
N CYS A 81 -21.78 8.40 11.82
CA CYS A 81 -22.69 9.35 11.17
C CYS A 81 -22.05 10.75 11.11
N ASP A 82 -22.56 11.64 10.25
CA ASP A 82 -22.01 13.00 10.12
C ASP A 82 -22.11 13.80 11.44
N SER A 83 -23.11 13.50 12.29
CA SER A 83 -23.26 14.09 13.63
C SER A 83 -22.26 13.57 14.67
N ASP A 84 -21.51 12.51 14.37
CA ASP A 84 -20.47 11.93 15.23
C ASP A 84 -19.05 12.46 14.91
N ALA A 85 -18.91 13.28 13.88
CA ALA A 85 -17.62 13.64 13.27
C ALA A 85 -16.84 14.75 14.00
N GLU A 86 -17.40 15.35 15.05
CA GLU A 86 -16.73 16.48 15.72
C GLU A 86 -15.74 15.98 16.77
N THR A 87 -14.47 15.88 16.38
CA THR A 87 -13.38 16.23 17.29
C THR A 87 -13.66 17.66 17.75
N PRO A 88 -13.83 17.91 19.06
CA PRO A 88 -14.17 19.25 19.53
C PRO A 88 -13.08 20.24 19.10
N ASP A 89 -13.49 21.40 18.57
CA ASP A 89 -12.56 22.48 18.24
C ASP A 89 -11.95 23.06 19.51
N LEU A 90 -10.64 22.83 19.70
CA LEU A 90 -9.88 23.30 20.86
C LEU A 90 -9.11 24.59 20.58
N SER A 91 -9.21 25.17 19.38
CA SER A 91 -8.41 26.33 18.96
C SER A 91 -8.67 27.59 19.80
N SER A 92 -9.87 27.67 20.39
CA SER A 92 -10.31 28.78 21.23
C SER A 92 -10.05 28.56 22.73
N ILE A 93 -9.54 27.40 23.13
CA ILE A 93 -9.34 27.05 24.54
C ILE A 93 -8.03 27.67 25.05
N THR A 94 -8.14 28.45 26.12
CA THR A 94 -7.02 29.18 26.73
C THR A 94 -6.74 28.77 28.17
N THR A 95 -7.69 28.06 28.82
CA THR A 95 -7.56 27.62 30.21
C THR A 95 -7.88 26.13 30.39
N ILE A 96 -7.31 25.50 31.43
CA ILE A 96 -7.63 24.09 31.75
C ILE A 96 -9.12 23.91 32.08
N GLY A 97 -9.77 24.90 32.71
CA GLY A 97 -11.21 24.83 33.02
C GLY A 97 -12.12 24.87 31.77
N GLU A 98 -11.63 25.38 30.65
CA GLU A 98 -12.36 25.35 29.37
C GLU A 98 -12.28 23.97 28.70
N LEU A 99 -11.23 23.18 28.97
CA LEU A 99 -11.15 21.78 28.53
C LEU A 99 -12.30 20.97 29.11
N GLU A 100 -12.61 21.12 30.40
CA GLU A 100 -13.73 20.42 31.05
C GLU A 100 -15.08 20.78 30.41
N LYS A 101 -15.27 22.05 30.03
CA LYS A 101 -16.48 22.52 29.33
C LYS A 101 -16.59 21.97 27.91
N ALA A 102 -15.46 21.73 27.26
CA ALA A 102 -15.38 21.06 25.96
C ALA A 102 -15.51 19.53 26.06
N GLY A 103 -15.82 18.99 27.24
CA GLY A 103 -15.97 17.56 27.48
C GLY A 103 -14.66 16.81 27.78
N ILE A 104 -13.52 17.52 27.82
CA ILE A 104 -12.21 16.96 28.11
C ILE A 104 -12.00 16.90 29.63
N GLN A 105 -12.10 15.70 30.20
CA GLN A 105 -11.83 15.48 31.61
C GLN A 105 -10.42 14.92 31.81
N ILE A 106 -9.49 15.78 32.25
CA ILE A 106 -8.16 15.37 32.69
C ILE A 106 -8.28 14.87 34.13
N ASN A 107 -8.04 13.57 34.34
CA ASN A 107 -8.12 12.95 35.66
C ASN A 107 -6.83 12.19 35.98
N LYS A 108 -6.74 11.61 37.18
CA LYS A 108 -5.54 10.89 37.65
C LYS A 108 -5.15 9.68 36.79
N LYS A 109 -6.03 9.20 35.90
CA LYS A 109 -5.78 8.09 34.98
C LYS A 109 -5.41 8.57 33.56
N THR A 110 -5.48 9.86 33.27
CA THR A 110 -5.09 10.41 31.96
C THR A 110 -3.61 10.13 31.72
N VAL A 111 -3.30 9.48 30.61
CA VAL A 111 -1.92 9.09 30.27
C VAL A 111 -1.21 10.28 29.63
N ILE A 112 -0.03 10.61 30.14
CA ILE A 112 0.88 11.59 29.52
C ILE A 112 1.78 10.83 28.55
N GLN A 113 1.57 11.06 27.25
CA GLN A 113 2.40 10.46 26.19
C GLN A 113 3.76 11.15 26.09
N SER A 114 3.80 12.46 26.25
CA SER A 114 5.04 13.23 26.31
C SER A 114 4.88 14.49 27.15
N ALA A 115 5.97 14.91 27.81
CA ALA A 115 6.03 16.15 28.58
C ALA A 115 7.41 16.77 28.46
N PHE A 116 7.48 18.04 28.05
CA PHE A 116 8.75 18.78 28.03
C PHE A 116 8.54 20.27 28.28
N LEU A 117 9.51 20.89 28.95
CA LEU A 117 9.49 22.31 29.28
C LEU A 117 10.37 23.07 28.29
N THR A 118 9.78 24.04 27.59
CA THR A 118 10.50 24.91 26.65
C THR A 118 10.21 26.35 26.97
N ARG A 119 11.24 27.12 27.36
CA ARG A 119 11.13 28.56 27.68
C ARG A 119 10.00 28.90 28.67
N GLY A 120 9.82 28.06 29.69
CA GLY A 120 8.76 28.24 30.70
C GLY A 120 7.37 27.75 30.28
N VAL A 121 7.22 27.21 29.06
CA VAL A 121 5.99 26.60 28.56
C VAL A 121 6.06 25.09 28.74
N LEU A 122 5.14 24.52 29.50
CA LEU A 122 4.98 23.08 29.66
C LEU A 122 4.17 22.54 28.48
N ASN A 123 4.81 21.78 27.60
CA ASN A 123 4.16 21.10 26.48
C ASN A 123 3.79 19.68 26.94
N LEU A 124 2.49 19.37 26.92
CA LEU A 124 1.95 18.05 27.29
C LEU A 124 1.23 17.44 26.10
N ARG A 125 1.49 16.15 25.86
CA ARG A 125 0.67 15.32 24.98
C ARG A 125 -0.10 14.32 25.85
N LEU A 126 -1.43 14.40 25.82
CA LEU A 126 -2.32 13.61 26.66
C LEU A 126 -3.12 12.62 25.81
N GLU A 127 -3.36 11.42 26.34
CA GLU A 127 -4.23 10.43 25.73
C GLU A 127 -5.67 10.54 26.29
N LEU A 128 -6.66 10.72 25.41
CA LEU A 128 -8.08 10.96 25.77
C LEU A 128 -9.01 9.95 25.06
N PRO A 129 -9.09 8.69 25.54
CA PRO A 129 -9.71 7.58 24.80
C PRO A 129 -11.24 7.69 24.60
N GLU A 130 -11.97 8.44 25.43
CA GLU A 130 -13.44 8.57 25.31
C GLU A 130 -13.89 9.66 24.32
N MET A 131 -13.00 10.55 23.92
CA MET A 131 -13.30 11.66 23.01
C MET A 131 -12.86 11.40 21.58
N ASP A 132 -12.05 10.35 21.38
CA ASP A 132 -11.46 10.03 20.10
C ASP A 132 -12.46 9.30 19.20
N LYS A 133 -13.38 10.08 18.59
CA LYS A 133 -14.24 9.64 17.49
C LYS A 133 -13.55 9.77 16.13
N THR A 134 -12.23 9.96 16.12
CA THR A 134 -11.49 10.10 14.87
C THR A 134 -11.54 8.84 14.03
N LEU A 135 -11.19 9.00 12.75
CA LEU A 135 -11.03 7.88 11.85
C LEU A 135 -9.95 6.92 12.37
N SER A 136 -10.27 5.63 12.36
CA SER A 136 -9.35 4.58 12.75
C SER A 136 -9.56 3.32 11.91
N LYS A 137 -8.66 2.34 12.05
CA LYS A 137 -8.80 1.02 11.40
C LYS A 137 -10.13 0.31 11.66
N THR A 138 -10.88 0.67 12.70
CA THR A 138 -12.20 0.08 13.02
C THR A 138 -13.35 1.09 13.02
N ARG A 139 -13.08 2.38 12.85
CA ARG A 139 -14.08 3.44 12.80
C ARG A 139 -13.87 4.29 11.54
N LEU A 140 -14.77 4.18 10.58
CA LEU A 140 -14.68 4.90 9.31
C LEU A 140 -15.85 5.87 9.18
N ASN A 141 -15.72 6.93 8.38
CA ASN A 141 -16.88 7.66 7.88
C ASN A 141 -17.49 6.91 6.67
N SER A 142 -18.71 7.29 6.28
CA SER A 142 -19.44 6.66 5.17
C SER A 142 -18.65 6.66 3.86
N MET A 143 -18.07 7.80 3.50
CA MET A 143 -17.30 7.98 2.27
C MET A 143 -16.05 7.09 2.23
N MET A 144 -15.29 7.04 3.32
CA MET A 144 -14.10 6.19 3.43
C MET A 144 -14.48 4.72 3.41
N ALA A 145 -15.53 4.33 4.15
CA ALA A 145 -16.01 2.94 4.18
C ALA A 145 -16.39 2.44 2.78
N ASP A 146 -17.01 3.28 1.95
CA ASP A 146 -17.37 2.93 0.58
C ASP A 146 -16.15 2.81 -0.37
N ILE A 147 -15.07 3.53 -0.08
CA ILE A 147 -13.84 3.46 -0.88
C ILE A 147 -12.97 2.25 -0.50
N VAL A 148 -12.89 1.91 0.80
CA VAL A 148 -11.88 0.97 1.33
C VAL A 148 -12.43 -0.33 1.93
N TRP A 149 -13.74 -0.42 2.26
CA TRP A 149 -14.26 -1.51 3.12
C TRP A 149 -15.66 -2.06 2.74
N THR A 150 -16.26 -1.65 1.62
CA THR A 150 -17.68 -1.91 1.29
C THR A 150 -18.12 -3.37 1.52
N THR A 151 -19.22 -3.57 2.24
CA THR A 151 -19.66 -4.89 2.72
C THR A 151 -20.61 -5.65 1.78
N GLY A 152 -21.18 -5.05 0.72
CA GLY A 152 -22.45 -5.55 0.18
C GLY A 152 -22.74 -5.52 -1.31
N GLN A 153 -21.78 -5.67 -2.23
CA GLN A 153 -22.11 -5.88 -3.66
C GLN A 153 -21.23 -6.96 -4.29
N THR A 154 -21.86 -7.97 -4.90
CA THR A 154 -21.23 -9.14 -5.52
C THR A 154 -21.34 -9.17 -7.05
N GLU A 155 -22.32 -8.47 -7.63
CA GLU A 155 -22.55 -8.50 -9.09
C GLU A 155 -21.93 -7.30 -9.80
N GLU A 156 -22.55 -6.11 -9.80
CA GLU A 156 -21.91 -4.89 -10.29
C GLU A 156 -21.65 -3.92 -9.15
N TRP A 157 -20.40 -3.46 -9.03
CA TRP A 157 -20.02 -2.51 -7.99
C TRP A 157 -19.39 -1.26 -8.57
N THR A 158 -19.84 -0.10 -8.08
CA THR A 158 -19.24 1.21 -8.35
C THR A 158 -19.32 2.01 -7.06
N PRO A 159 -18.21 2.53 -6.53
CA PRO A 159 -18.25 3.43 -5.37
C PRO A 159 -19.09 4.67 -5.65
N GLU A 160 -19.61 5.28 -4.60
CA GLU A 160 -20.39 6.50 -4.66
C GLU A 160 -19.58 7.63 -5.34
N ASN A 161 -20.25 8.39 -6.19
CA ASN A 161 -19.67 9.49 -6.97
C ASN A 161 -18.48 9.06 -7.87
N CYS A 162 -18.46 7.80 -8.29
CA CYS A 162 -17.46 7.26 -9.22
C CYS A 162 -18.10 6.72 -10.51
N VAL A 163 -17.26 6.51 -11.52
CA VAL A 163 -17.66 5.96 -12.83
C VAL A 163 -16.60 5.00 -13.35
N TRP A 164 -17.03 3.95 -14.05
CA TRP A 164 -16.15 3.09 -14.83
C TRP A 164 -15.98 3.67 -16.24
N THR A 165 -14.79 4.17 -16.56
CA THR A 165 -14.51 4.83 -17.84
C THR A 165 -13.17 4.39 -18.42
N ASP A 166 -13.06 4.44 -19.74
CA ASP A 166 -11.82 4.24 -20.48
C ASP A 166 -11.17 5.61 -20.70
N THR A 167 -9.88 5.74 -20.37
CA THR A 167 -9.15 7.02 -20.38
C THR A 167 -7.72 6.91 -20.91
N GLY A 168 -7.27 5.74 -21.35
CA GLY A 168 -5.87 5.54 -21.69
C GLY A 168 -5.64 4.28 -22.53
N ASP A 169 -4.43 4.17 -23.08
CA ASP A 169 -4.02 2.97 -23.79
C ASP A 169 -3.40 1.97 -22.80
N LEU A 170 -3.43 0.67 -23.11
CA LEU A 170 -2.93 -0.34 -22.18
C LEU A 170 -1.42 -0.21 -21.91
N LEU A 171 -0.62 -0.04 -22.98
CA LEU A 171 0.84 0.11 -22.95
C LEU A 171 1.27 1.01 -24.12
N LYS A 172 2.14 1.98 -23.84
CA LYS A 172 2.78 2.81 -24.89
C LYS A 172 4.26 2.44 -25.04
N VAL A 173 4.91 1.98 -23.98
CA VAL A 173 6.33 1.59 -23.94
C VAL A 173 6.48 0.23 -23.23
N ILE A 174 7.69 -0.36 -23.24
CA ILE A 174 8.04 -1.55 -22.45
C ILE A 174 7.60 -1.34 -21.00
N THR A 175 6.94 -2.35 -20.40
CA THR A 175 6.42 -2.29 -19.03
C THR A 175 7.47 -1.79 -18.04
N ASP A 176 7.20 -0.64 -17.41
CA ASP A 176 8.05 -0.07 -16.38
C ASP A 176 7.68 -0.62 -15.00
N TYR A 177 8.68 -1.00 -14.21
CA TYR A 177 8.50 -1.41 -12.82
C TYR A 177 7.93 -0.29 -11.95
N ALA A 178 8.17 0.97 -12.35
CA ALA A 178 7.62 2.14 -11.69
C ALA A 178 6.17 2.44 -12.09
N GLY A 179 5.66 1.78 -13.14
CA GLY A 179 4.29 1.90 -13.63
C GLY A 179 3.26 1.68 -12.52
N PRO A 180 3.21 0.52 -11.85
CA PRO A 180 2.19 0.26 -10.84
C PRO A 180 2.28 1.20 -9.63
N ILE A 181 1.27 2.05 -9.47
CA ILE A 181 1.04 2.96 -8.32
C ILE A 181 -0.25 2.54 -7.63
N GLN A 182 -0.18 2.25 -6.34
CA GLN A 182 -1.33 1.83 -5.55
C GLN A 182 -2.33 2.98 -5.35
N GLY A 183 -3.62 2.68 -5.44
CA GLY A 183 -4.71 3.62 -5.16
C GLY A 183 -5.25 3.57 -3.73
N ALA A 184 -6.50 4.01 -3.55
CA ALA A 184 -7.17 4.14 -2.27
C ALA A 184 -7.70 2.80 -1.71
N ILE A 185 -6.89 1.73 -1.76
CA ILE A 185 -7.24 0.43 -1.18
C ILE A 185 -6.01 -0.27 -0.61
N GLY A 186 -6.17 -1.08 0.44
CA GLY A 186 -5.09 -1.76 1.14
C GLY A 186 -4.57 -3.02 0.45
N ASN A 187 -4.29 -2.98 -0.86
CA ASN A 187 -3.85 -4.14 -1.64
C ASN A 187 -2.37 -4.05 -2.09
N SER A 188 -1.54 -3.37 -1.30
CA SER A 188 -0.11 -3.20 -1.59
C SER A 188 0.63 -4.49 -1.93
N TYR A 189 0.21 -5.62 -1.34
CA TYR A 189 0.74 -6.94 -1.64
C TYR A 189 0.66 -7.29 -3.14
N PHE A 190 -0.45 -6.95 -3.79
CA PHE A 190 -0.67 -7.22 -5.21
C PHE A 190 0.08 -6.22 -6.09
N ILE A 191 0.09 -4.93 -5.73
CA ILE A 191 0.76 -3.89 -6.52
C ILE A 191 2.30 -4.04 -6.48
N ALA A 192 2.86 -4.37 -5.31
CA ALA A 192 4.28 -4.69 -5.18
C ALA A 192 4.63 -5.96 -5.98
N ALA A 193 3.79 -6.99 -5.93
CA ALA A 193 3.98 -8.20 -6.73
C ALA A 193 3.96 -7.94 -8.24
N LEU A 194 3.00 -7.13 -8.72
CA LEU A 194 2.91 -6.73 -10.12
C LEU A 194 4.16 -5.96 -10.57
N SER A 195 4.62 -5.01 -9.75
CA SER A 195 5.86 -4.27 -9.98
C SER A 195 7.09 -5.20 -10.00
N ALA A 196 7.15 -6.21 -9.13
CA ALA A 196 8.23 -7.20 -9.10
C ALA A 196 8.28 -8.07 -10.38
N VAL A 197 7.13 -8.49 -10.89
CA VAL A 197 7.04 -9.25 -12.14
C VAL A 197 7.39 -8.37 -13.33
N ALA A 198 6.87 -7.15 -13.41
CA ALA A 198 7.26 -6.17 -14.43
C ALA A 198 8.77 -5.89 -14.44
N TRP A 199 9.39 -5.83 -13.26
CA TRP A 199 10.82 -5.56 -13.11
C TRP A 199 11.72 -6.68 -13.63
N SER A 200 11.39 -7.93 -13.31
CA SER A 200 12.29 -9.08 -13.52
C SER A 200 11.87 -9.98 -14.68
N SER A 201 10.61 -9.91 -15.11
CA SER A 201 10.05 -10.70 -16.21
C SER A 201 8.99 -9.89 -16.97
N PRO A 202 9.33 -8.71 -17.54
CA PRO A 202 8.37 -7.81 -18.19
C PRO A 202 7.58 -8.47 -19.33
N HIS A 203 8.17 -9.45 -20.01
CA HIS A 203 7.53 -10.22 -21.09
C HIS A 203 6.30 -11.04 -20.63
N LEU A 204 6.11 -11.24 -19.31
CA LEU A 204 4.92 -11.89 -18.77
C LEU A 204 3.74 -10.92 -18.60
N ILE A 205 3.99 -9.61 -18.64
CA ILE A 205 2.94 -8.59 -18.65
C ILE A 205 2.50 -8.40 -20.11
N VAL A 206 1.58 -9.26 -20.54
CA VAL A 206 1.17 -9.35 -21.95
C VAL A 206 -0.13 -8.57 -22.18
N HIS A 207 -0.16 -7.84 -23.29
CA HIS A 207 -1.36 -7.24 -23.84
C HIS A 207 -1.99 -8.14 -24.90
N ARG A 208 -3.23 -8.57 -24.69
CA ARG A 208 -4.01 -9.34 -25.67
C ARG A 208 -5.30 -8.61 -25.98
N ASN A 209 -5.20 -7.60 -26.85
CA ASN A 209 -6.37 -6.91 -27.37
C ASN A 209 -7.19 -7.82 -28.26
N ARG A 210 -8.49 -7.93 -27.97
CA ARG A 210 -9.47 -8.54 -28.87
C ARG A 210 -10.61 -7.57 -29.12
N ALA A 211 -10.98 -7.40 -30.39
CA ALA A 211 -12.25 -6.78 -30.75
C ALA A 211 -13.39 -7.73 -30.37
N ASN A 212 -14.36 -7.25 -29.61
CA ASN A 212 -15.60 -8.00 -29.36
C ASN A 212 -16.69 -7.58 -30.37
N ALA A 213 -17.84 -8.25 -30.33
CA ALA A 213 -18.96 -7.98 -31.24
C ALA A 213 -19.57 -6.56 -31.06
N ALA A 214 -19.19 -5.81 -30.02
CA ALA A 214 -19.66 -4.45 -29.74
C ALA A 214 -18.80 -3.35 -30.41
N GLY A 215 -17.83 -3.71 -31.25
CA GLY A 215 -17.09 -2.78 -32.12
C GLY A 215 -15.66 -2.46 -31.66
N GLN A 216 -14.92 -1.69 -32.48
CA GLN A 216 -13.49 -1.37 -32.26
C GLN A 216 -13.19 -0.62 -30.94
N MET A 217 -14.18 0.03 -30.33
CA MET A 217 -14.04 0.78 -29.07
C MET A 217 -14.32 -0.06 -27.82
N ALA A 218 -14.76 -1.31 -27.97
CA ALA A 218 -14.99 -2.23 -26.86
C ALA A 218 -13.82 -3.20 -26.74
N ARG A 219 -12.63 -2.63 -26.46
CA ARG A 219 -11.40 -3.40 -26.24
C ARG A 219 -11.55 -4.26 -24.99
N MET A 220 -11.19 -5.54 -25.14
CA MET A 220 -11.09 -6.49 -24.05
C MET A 220 -9.65 -6.93 -23.90
N THR A 221 -9.19 -6.97 -22.65
CA THR A 221 -7.87 -7.43 -22.26
C THR A 221 -8.01 -8.78 -21.54
N GLU A 222 -7.25 -9.78 -22.01
CA GLU A 222 -7.16 -11.12 -21.41
C GLU A 222 -5.92 -11.22 -20.50
N ILE A 223 -6.12 -11.49 -19.20
CA ILE A 223 -5.03 -11.66 -18.22
C ILE A 223 -5.11 -13.06 -17.60
N GLN A 224 -4.00 -13.79 -17.57
CA GLN A 224 -3.91 -15.13 -17.00
C GLN A 224 -3.52 -15.06 -15.51
N PHE A 225 -4.27 -15.75 -14.65
CA PHE A 225 -3.91 -16.00 -13.26
C PHE A 225 -3.82 -17.50 -12.97
N TYR A 226 -2.97 -17.87 -12.01
CA TYR A 226 -2.70 -19.25 -11.63
C TYR A 226 -3.07 -19.49 -10.17
N SER A 227 -3.87 -20.52 -9.90
CA SER A 227 -4.23 -20.91 -8.54
C SER A 227 -2.99 -21.33 -7.75
N LYS A 228 -2.90 -20.86 -6.51
CA LYS A 228 -1.85 -21.20 -5.55
C LYS A 228 -2.40 -21.63 -4.18
N GLY A 229 -3.72 -21.72 -4.05
CA GLY A 229 -4.42 -22.06 -2.81
C GLY A 229 -4.57 -20.89 -1.84
N GLY A 230 -5.31 -21.15 -0.76
CA GLY A 230 -5.55 -20.21 0.33
C GLY A 230 -6.43 -19.00 -0.04
N ARG A 231 -6.35 -17.96 0.78
CA ARG A 231 -7.15 -16.73 0.63
C ARG A 231 -6.81 -15.93 -0.64
N ASN A 232 -7.77 -15.20 -1.24
CA ASN A 232 -7.57 -14.41 -2.47
C ASN A 232 -7.01 -15.30 -3.61
N ASP A 233 -7.63 -16.46 -3.80
CA ASP A 233 -7.28 -17.42 -4.84
C ASP A 233 -8.57 -17.91 -5.51
N ALA A 234 -8.44 -18.32 -6.77
CA ALA A 234 -9.50 -18.95 -7.54
C ALA A 234 -8.86 -19.95 -8.52
N PRO A 235 -9.63 -20.85 -9.16
CA PRO A 235 -9.07 -21.76 -10.15
C PRO A 235 -8.28 -21.03 -11.25
N THR A 236 -7.16 -21.62 -11.69
CA THR A 236 -6.33 -21.10 -12.79
C THR A 236 -7.19 -20.78 -14.01
N LYS A 237 -7.21 -19.52 -14.43
CA LYS A 237 -8.11 -19.05 -15.49
C LYS A 237 -7.57 -17.79 -16.16
N LYS A 238 -7.93 -17.62 -17.43
CA LYS A 238 -7.81 -16.36 -18.14
C LYS A 238 -9.04 -15.49 -17.91
N VAL A 239 -8.80 -14.25 -17.52
CA VAL A 239 -9.84 -13.31 -17.13
C VAL A 239 -9.89 -12.19 -18.15
N GLU A 240 -11.05 -12.03 -18.76
CA GLU A 240 -11.33 -10.94 -19.68
C GLU A 240 -11.94 -9.76 -18.92
N VAL A 241 -11.38 -8.57 -19.15
CA VAL A 241 -11.87 -7.30 -18.63
C VAL A 241 -11.86 -6.24 -19.74
N SER A 242 -12.81 -5.31 -19.73
CA SER A 242 -12.73 -4.12 -20.58
C SER A 242 -11.69 -3.14 -20.04
N ASP A 243 -11.27 -2.20 -20.89
CA ASP A 243 -10.30 -1.15 -20.55
C ASP A 243 -10.88 -0.06 -19.61
N LYS A 244 -12.15 -0.19 -19.17
CA LYS A 244 -12.77 0.73 -18.22
C LYS A 244 -12.23 0.52 -16.80
N THR A 245 -11.84 1.60 -16.14
CA THR A 245 -11.36 1.62 -14.75
C THR A 245 -12.10 2.68 -13.93
N VAL A 246 -11.94 2.69 -12.60
CA VAL A 246 -12.74 3.52 -11.69
C VAL A 246 -12.15 4.92 -11.53
N PHE A 247 -12.94 5.94 -11.86
CA PHE A 247 -12.60 7.36 -11.71
C PHE A 247 -13.58 8.08 -10.79
N LYS A 248 -13.09 9.07 -10.04
CA LYS A 248 -13.93 10.00 -9.28
C LYS A 248 -14.54 11.04 -10.22
N LEU A 249 -15.85 11.27 -10.10
CA LEU A 249 -16.56 12.26 -10.90
C LEU A 249 -16.14 13.71 -10.59
N SER A 250 -15.74 13.99 -9.34
CA SER A 250 -15.44 15.34 -8.89
C SER A 250 -14.14 15.93 -9.45
N ASN A 251 -13.15 15.09 -9.70
CA ASN A 251 -11.79 15.52 -10.09
C ASN A 251 -11.19 14.74 -11.25
N ASN A 252 -11.93 13.75 -11.79
CA ASN A 252 -11.48 12.88 -12.88
C ASN A 252 -10.13 12.20 -12.57
N LEU A 253 -9.88 11.84 -11.31
CA LEU A 253 -8.72 11.06 -10.90
C LEU A 253 -9.06 9.57 -10.77
N PRO A 254 -8.12 8.67 -11.09
CA PRO A 254 -8.30 7.24 -10.84
C PRO A 254 -8.36 7.00 -9.32
N LEU A 255 -9.36 6.21 -8.89
CA LEU A 255 -9.56 5.92 -7.47
C LEU A 255 -8.61 4.84 -6.96
N TYR A 256 -8.43 3.78 -7.75
CA TYR A 256 -7.61 2.61 -7.39
C TYR A 256 -6.26 2.62 -8.12
N CYS A 257 -5.67 1.45 -8.39
CA CYS A 257 -4.36 1.37 -8.98
C CYS A 257 -4.30 2.19 -10.28
N ARG A 258 -3.17 2.85 -10.52
CA ARG A 258 -2.91 3.68 -11.70
C ARG A 258 -1.48 3.47 -12.19
N SER A 259 -1.19 3.88 -13.41
CA SER A 259 0.20 3.98 -13.87
C SER A 259 0.85 5.30 -13.43
N SER A 260 2.17 5.32 -13.31
CA SER A 260 2.96 6.54 -13.22
C SER A 260 2.94 7.35 -14.52
N ASP A 261 2.68 6.71 -15.66
CA ASP A 261 2.36 7.37 -16.93
C ASP A 261 0.84 7.41 -17.10
N THR A 262 0.26 8.61 -17.11
CA THR A 262 -1.20 8.80 -17.22
C THR A 262 -1.81 8.25 -18.52
N ALA A 263 -0.99 7.96 -19.54
CA ALA A 263 -1.44 7.34 -20.78
C ALA A 263 -1.55 5.81 -20.70
N GLU A 264 -1.05 5.18 -19.63
CA GLU A 264 -1.04 3.72 -19.46
C GLU A 264 -2.02 3.24 -18.37
N ILE A 265 -2.77 2.18 -18.65
CA ILE A 265 -3.78 1.64 -17.72
C ILE A 265 -3.52 0.19 -17.29
N PHE A 266 -2.44 -0.47 -17.75
CA PHE A 266 -2.19 -1.87 -17.43
C PHE A 266 -2.23 -2.18 -15.91
N PRO A 267 -1.73 -1.35 -14.98
CA PRO A 267 -1.76 -1.70 -13.56
C PRO A 267 -3.19 -1.80 -13.03
N SER A 268 -4.03 -0.85 -13.42
CA SER A 268 -5.46 -0.80 -13.12
C SER A 268 -6.21 -2.01 -13.68
N LEU A 269 -5.83 -2.47 -14.87
CA LEU A 269 -6.46 -3.63 -15.50
C LEU A 269 -6.05 -4.96 -14.85
N TYR A 270 -4.80 -5.09 -14.42
CA TYR A 270 -4.37 -6.24 -13.61
C TYR A 270 -5.08 -6.27 -12.26
N GLU A 271 -5.25 -5.13 -11.59
CA GLU A 271 -6.02 -5.03 -10.34
C GLU A 271 -7.50 -5.40 -10.55
N LYS A 272 -8.13 -4.87 -11.61
CA LYS A 272 -9.50 -5.19 -11.98
C LYS A 272 -9.67 -6.69 -12.30
N ALA A 273 -8.80 -7.24 -13.13
CA ALA A 273 -8.86 -8.66 -13.52
C ALA A 273 -8.58 -9.58 -12.31
N PHE A 274 -7.68 -9.19 -11.41
CA PHE A 274 -7.43 -9.91 -10.18
C PHE A 274 -8.67 -9.90 -9.27
N ALA A 275 -9.31 -8.75 -9.07
CA ALA A 275 -10.56 -8.64 -8.32
C ALA A 275 -11.65 -9.53 -8.93
N LYS A 276 -11.82 -9.50 -10.25
CA LYS A 276 -12.76 -10.36 -10.98
C LYS A 276 -12.45 -11.85 -10.77
N TRP A 277 -11.18 -12.22 -10.83
CA TRP A 277 -10.70 -13.60 -10.65
C TRP A 277 -10.98 -14.14 -9.25
N VAL A 278 -10.50 -13.46 -8.20
CA VAL A 278 -10.60 -13.96 -6.82
C VAL A 278 -12.03 -13.96 -6.30
N LEU A 279 -12.88 -13.06 -6.81
CA LEU A 279 -14.30 -13.02 -6.49
C LEU A 279 -15.14 -13.99 -7.32
N GLN A 280 -14.55 -14.61 -8.35
CA GLN A 280 -15.26 -15.46 -9.30
C GLN A 280 -16.49 -14.74 -9.88
N SER A 281 -16.34 -13.45 -10.18
CA SER A 281 -17.41 -12.61 -10.71
C SER A 281 -17.38 -12.61 -12.24
N ASP A 282 -18.55 -12.67 -12.87
CA ASP A 282 -18.67 -12.51 -14.33
C ASP A 282 -18.72 -11.04 -14.75
N SER A 283 -18.96 -10.15 -13.79
CA SER A 283 -19.06 -8.71 -13.99
C SER A 283 -17.75 -8.08 -14.44
N ASP A 284 -17.86 -7.05 -15.28
CA ASP A 284 -16.76 -6.16 -15.64
C ASP A 284 -16.57 -5.02 -14.64
N LYS A 285 -17.34 -4.99 -13.56
CA LYS A 285 -17.26 -4.03 -12.45
C LYS A 285 -17.09 -4.77 -11.12
N PRO A 286 -16.01 -5.56 -10.94
CA PRO A 286 -15.80 -6.33 -9.72
C PRO A 286 -15.56 -5.40 -8.53
N ASN A 287 -15.94 -5.85 -7.33
CA ASN A 287 -15.75 -5.09 -6.12
C ASN A 287 -14.28 -5.09 -5.66
N ILE A 288 -13.51 -4.06 -6.03
CA ILE A 288 -12.06 -3.95 -5.76
C ILE A 288 -11.77 -3.95 -4.25
N THR A 289 -12.67 -3.44 -3.40
CA THR A 289 -12.45 -3.39 -1.93
C THR A 289 -12.28 -4.78 -1.32
N LYS A 290 -12.81 -5.81 -1.96
CA LYS A 290 -12.67 -7.20 -1.50
C LYS A 290 -11.28 -7.79 -1.71
N THR A 291 -10.40 -7.09 -2.43
CA THR A 291 -8.99 -7.47 -2.62
C THR A 291 -8.08 -6.92 -1.52
N ALA A 292 -8.62 -6.17 -0.55
CA ALA A 292 -7.86 -5.65 0.57
C ALA A 292 -7.10 -6.77 1.28
N TYR A 293 -5.80 -6.49 1.52
CA TYR A 293 -4.78 -7.27 2.21
C TYR A 293 -4.61 -8.73 1.74
N GLY A 294 -3.36 -9.20 1.74
CA GLY A 294 -3.04 -10.52 1.24
C GLY A 294 -1.56 -10.88 1.32
N ASP A 295 -1.20 -11.94 0.60
CA ASP A 295 0.16 -12.46 0.56
C ASP A 295 0.90 -11.95 -0.70
N PRO A 296 1.96 -11.14 -0.54
CA PRO A 296 2.68 -10.57 -1.68
C PRO A 296 3.49 -11.62 -2.45
N VAL A 297 3.98 -12.68 -1.79
CA VAL A 297 4.75 -13.74 -2.44
C VAL A 297 3.83 -14.61 -3.29
N LYS A 298 2.67 -14.96 -2.73
CA LYS A 298 1.64 -15.68 -3.49
C LYS A 298 1.16 -14.88 -4.68
N ALA A 299 0.86 -13.58 -4.51
CA ALA A 299 0.42 -12.72 -5.61
C ALA A 299 1.42 -12.72 -6.78
N MET A 300 2.74 -12.70 -6.53
CA MET A 300 3.73 -12.82 -7.59
C MET A 300 3.57 -14.13 -8.37
N THR A 301 3.38 -15.24 -7.65
CA THR A 301 3.24 -16.57 -8.27
C THR A 301 1.90 -16.79 -8.97
N GLN A 302 0.84 -16.10 -8.53
CA GLN A 302 -0.45 -16.08 -9.21
C GLN A 302 -0.36 -15.33 -10.54
N ILE A 303 0.58 -14.38 -10.69
CA ILE A 303 0.82 -13.65 -11.95
C ILE A 303 1.74 -14.46 -12.89
N ASN A 304 2.81 -15.08 -12.38
CA ASN A 304 3.89 -15.63 -13.22
C ASN A 304 3.99 -17.17 -13.25
N ASN A 305 3.13 -17.88 -12.52
CA ASN A 305 3.11 -19.34 -12.34
C ASN A 305 4.38 -19.98 -11.74
N LYS A 306 5.26 -19.21 -11.11
CA LYS A 306 6.45 -19.74 -10.44
C LYS A 306 6.13 -20.36 -9.07
N THR A 307 7.14 -20.91 -8.40
CA THR A 307 7.02 -21.47 -7.05
C THR A 307 7.32 -20.37 -6.02
N PRO A 308 6.49 -20.22 -4.97
CA PRO A 308 6.76 -19.24 -3.92
C PRO A 308 7.82 -19.77 -2.96
N HIS A 309 8.74 -18.92 -2.55
CA HIS A 309 9.72 -19.20 -1.50
C HIS A 309 9.72 -18.06 -0.49
N TYR A 310 9.58 -18.39 0.79
CA TYR A 310 9.49 -17.42 1.89
C TYR A 310 10.75 -17.43 2.74
N TYR A 311 11.21 -16.25 3.12
CA TYR A 311 12.39 -16.05 3.97
C TYR A 311 12.03 -15.02 5.05
N PHE A 312 11.68 -15.51 6.24
CA PHE A 312 11.39 -14.68 7.40
C PHE A 312 12.67 -14.14 8.03
N THR A 313 12.60 -12.92 8.58
CA THR A 313 13.75 -12.20 9.16
C THR A 313 14.05 -12.61 10.59
N ASP A 314 13.06 -13.12 11.33
CA ASP A 314 13.20 -13.65 12.69
C ASP A 314 14.23 -14.79 12.81
N SER A 315 14.45 -15.51 11.72
CA SER A 315 15.27 -16.71 11.60
C SER A 315 16.55 -16.48 10.80
N ARG A 316 16.82 -15.23 10.37
CA ARG A 316 17.94 -14.90 9.48
C ARG A 316 18.57 -13.55 9.81
N THR A 317 19.87 -13.49 9.69
CA THR A 317 20.64 -12.24 9.73
C THR A 317 20.41 -11.41 8.47
N GLY A 318 20.66 -10.10 8.55
CA GLY A 318 20.68 -9.22 7.38
C GLY A 318 21.62 -9.71 6.27
N ASP A 319 22.73 -10.35 6.63
CA ASP A 319 23.72 -10.90 5.69
C ASP A 319 23.21 -12.14 4.92
N GLU A 320 22.49 -13.03 5.59
CA GLU A 320 21.86 -14.19 4.95
C GLU A 320 20.76 -13.74 3.99
N LEU A 321 19.91 -12.80 4.41
CA LEU A 321 18.87 -12.21 3.57
C LEU A 321 19.47 -11.49 2.35
N TYR A 322 20.56 -10.75 2.55
CA TYR A 322 21.28 -10.07 1.47
C TYR A 322 21.85 -11.08 0.48
N SER A 323 22.41 -12.19 0.97
CA SER A 323 22.93 -13.28 0.14
C SER A 323 21.82 -13.96 -0.68
N ILE A 324 20.62 -14.10 -0.12
CA ILE A 324 19.44 -14.58 -0.84
C ILE A 324 19.11 -13.65 -2.02
N VAL A 325 19.02 -12.34 -1.80
CA VAL A 325 18.76 -11.37 -2.89
C VAL A 325 19.85 -11.46 -3.96
N ARG A 326 21.12 -11.52 -3.57
CA ARG A 326 22.25 -11.64 -4.51
C ARG A 326 22.17 -12.90 -5.37
N SER A 327 21.83 -14.04 -4.77
CA SER A 327 21.69 -15.31 -5.50
C SER A 327 20.54 -15.34 -6.51
N ASN A 328 19.59 -14.40 -6.40
CA ASN A 328 18.46 -14.24 -7.31
C ASN A 328 18.59 -12.97 -8.16
N SER A 329 19.82 -12.47 -8.31
CA SER A 329 20.14 -11.24 -9.01
C SER A 329 21.23 -11.46 -10.06
N MET A 330 21.19 -10.69 -11.14
CA MET A 330 22.27 -10.54 -12.10
C MET A 330 22.85 -9.14 -11.96
N SER A 331 24.15 -9.04 -11.70
CA SER A 331 24.75 -7.78 -11.22
C SER A 331 24.00 -7.29 -9.96
N TYR A 332 23.48 -6.07 -9.96
CA TYR A 332 22.77 -5.46 -8.83
C TYR A 332 21.25 -5.61 -8.88
N LYS A 333 20.71 -6.26 -9.92
CA LYS A 333 19.27 -6.32 -10.22
C LYS A 333 18.71 -7.72 -10.01
N THR A 334 17.53 -7.82 -9.38
CA THR A 334 16.78 -9.08 -9.28
C THR A 334 16.33 -9.59 -10.66
N ILE A 335 16.55 -10.89 -10.91
CA ILE A 335 16.11 -11.60 -12.13
C ILE A 335 14.97 -12.58 -11.86
N HIS A 336 14.75 -12.93 -10.59
CA HIS A 336 13.51 -13.54 -10.13
C HIS A 336 12.67 -12.45 -9.44
N PRO A 337 11.34 -12.42 -9.64
CA PRO A 337 10.47 -11.49 -8.92
C PRO A 337 10.62 -11.66 -7.42
N MET A 338 10.80 -10.54 -6.72
CA MET A 338 10.99 -10.51 -5.28
C MET A 338 10.21 -9.38 -4.63
N VAL A 339 9.65 -9.65 -3.46
CA VAL A 339 8.94 -8.72 -2.60
C VAL A 339 9.42 -8.86 -1.16
N ALA A 340 9.24 -7.81 -0.37
CA ALA A 340 9.46 -7.81 1.06
C ALA A 340 8.25 -7.19 1.75
N TRP A 341 8.01 -7.53 3.01
CA TRP A 341 6.93 -6.92 3.79
C TRP A 341 7.38 -6.58 5.21
N THR A 342 6.81 -5.50 5.73
CA THR A 342 7.10 -4.98 7.07
C THR A 342 6.32 -5.71 8.16
N TYR A 343 6.82 -5.64 9.38
CA TYR A 343 6.01 -5.98 10.56
C TYR A 343 4.80 -5.05 10.64
N ALA A 344 3.74 -5.47 11.34
CA ALA A 344 2.54 -4.67 11.51
C ALA A 344 2.73 -3.48 12.47
N SER A 345 3.79 -3.50 13.28
CA SER A 345 4.20 -2.38 14.11
C SER A 345 5.69 -2.47 14.45
N HIS A 346 6.33 -1.32 14.68
CA HIS A 346 7.72 -1.25 15.14
C HIS A 346 7.99 0.12 15.80
N ILE A 347 8.87 0.17 16.80
CA ILE A 347 9.18 1.42 17.53
C ILE A 347 9.73 2.53 16.62
N ASN A 348 10.42 2.13 15.56
CA ASN A 348 11.08 3.06 14.63
C ASN A 348 10.19 3.50 13.45
N TYR A 349 8.97 3.01 13.25
CA TYR A 349 8.20 3.43 12.06
C TYR A 349 7.78 4.91 12.09
N THR A 350 7.55 5.46 13.28
CA THR A 350 7.15 6.86 13.45
C THR A 350 8.18 7.80 12.83
N GLY A 351 7.76 8.59 11.84
CA GLY A 351 8.60 9.58 11.15
C GLY A 351 9.67 9.00 10.21
N MET A 352 9.77 7.67 10.04
CA MET A 352 10.76 7.05 9.15
C MET A 352 10.31 6.96 7.69
N ASN A 353 9.04 7.23 7.37
CA ASN A 353 8.45 6.98 6.04
C ASN A 353 8.57 5.50 5.59
N ILE A 354 8.46 4.56 6.54
CA ILE A 354 8.28 3.14 6.24
C ILE A 354 6.91 2.74 6.79
N ALA A 355 6.05 2.24 5.91
CA ALA A 355 4.72 1.80 6.27
C ALA A 355 4.77 0.41 6.90
N ALA A 356 4.12 0.25 8.04
CA ALA A 356 3.89 -1.03 8.69
C ALA A 356 2.89 -1.86 7.89
N ASN A 357 2.91 -3.19 8.09
CA ASN A 357 2.03 -4.15 7.42
C ASN A 357 1.91 -3.92 5.91
N HIS A 358 3.01 -3.55 5.26
CA HIS A 358 3.02 -3.06 3.88
C HIS A 358 4.03 -3.85 3.03
N ALA A 359 3.68 -4.11 1.78
CA ALA A 359 4.54 -4.81 0.84
C ALA A 359 5.36 -3.84 -0.01
N TYR A 360 6.61 -4.22 -0.28
CA TYR A 360 7.57 -3.49 -1.08
C TYR A 360 8.13 -4.42 -2.17
N THR A 361 8.41 -3.86 -3.36
CA THR A 361 9.14 -4.59 -4.41
C THR A 361 10.62 -4.62 -4.06
N VAL A 362 11.30 -5.76 -4.22
CA VAL A 362 12.76 -5.85 -4.11
C VAL A 362 13.37 -5.76 -5.51
N LEU A 363 13.96 -4.60 -5.82
CA LEU A 363 14.55 -4.33 -7.14
C LEU A 363 15.96 -4.89 -7.27
N GLY A 364 16.66 -5.07 -6.15
CA GLY A 364 18.06 -5.41 -6.19
C GLY A 364 18.80 -5.20 -4.89
N TRP A 365 20.12 -5.09 -5.02
CA TRP A 365 21.04 -4.92 -3.91
C TRP A 365 22.17 -3.98 -4.31
N ALA A 366 22.84 -3.38 -3.32
CA ALA A 366 24.07 -2.64 -3.54
C ALA A 366 25.10 -2.94 -2.45
N LEU A 367 26.38 -2.72 -2.78
CA LEU A 367 27.49 -2.69 -1.84
C LEU A 367 28.19 -1.35 -2.00
N LYS A 368 28.28 -0.55 -0.93
CA LYS A 368 28.96 0.75 -0.92
C LYS A 368 29.95 0.77 0.23
N GLY A 369 31.24 0.72 -0.09
CA GLY A 369 32.27 0.41 0.91
C GLY A 369 32.00 -0.97 1.52
N SER A 370 31.91 -1.04 2.85
CA SER A 370 31.55 -2.25 3.59
C SER A 370 30.05 -2.42 3.82
N LYS A 371 29.22 -1.43 3.46
CA LYS A 371 27.79 -1.44 3.76
C LYS A 371 26.97 -2.12 2.67
N LYS A 372 26.10 -3.03 3.10
CA LYS A 372 25.20 -3.84 2.27
C LYS A 372 23.81 -3.24 2.29
N TYR A 373 23.22 -3.01 1.12
CA TYR A 373 21.91 -2.38 0.98
C TYR A 373 20.95 -3.25 0.17
N PHE A 374 19.69 -3.30 0.61
CA PHE A 374 18.55 -3.74 -0.16
C PHE A 374 17.97 -2.56 -0.93
N ILE A 375 17.62 -2.75 -2.20
CA ILE A 375 16.99 -1.72 -3.01
C ILE A 375 15.51 -2.07 -3.16
N LEU A 376 14.67 -1.22 -2.60
CA LEU A 376 13.24 -1.46 -2.45
C LEU A 376 12.44 -0.38 -3.17
N ARG A 377 11.19 -0.71 -3.52
CA ARG A 377 10.21 0.26 -4.01
C ARG A 377 8.93 0.18 -3.19
N ASN A 378 8.50 1.33 -2.67
CA ASN A 378 7.16 1.50 -2.12
C ASN A 378 6.14 1.56 -3.27
N PRO A 379 5.14 0.66 -3.35
CA PRO A 379 4.11 0.68 -4.39
C PRO A 379 3.19 1.92 -4.33
N TRP A 380 3.26 2.74 -3.28
CA TRP A 380 2.64 4.07 -3.27
C TRP A 380 3.31 5.03 -4.27
N GLY A 381 4.53 4.74 -4.71
CA GLY A 381 5.29 5.60 -5.62
C GLY A 381 5.87 6.85 -4.98
N VAL A 382 5.78 6.96 -3.65
CA VAL A 382 6.28 8.06 -2.81
C VAL A 382 6.61 7.55 -1.41
N SER A 383 6.94 8.47 -0.49
CA SER A 383 7.25 8.20 0.92
C SER A 383 8.50 7.36 1.10
N GLU A 384 9.61 7.80 0.50
CA GLU A 384 10.91 7.19 0.72
C GLU A 384 11.46 7.55 2.11
N PRO A 385 12.09 6.60 2.83
CA PRO A 385 12.80 6.88 4.07
C PRO A 385 14.00 7.78 3.85
N LEU A 386 14.18 8.75 4.75
CA LEU A 386 15.34 9.63 4.82
C LEU A 386 16.15 9.29 6.08
N GLY A 387 17.47 9.12 5.99
CA GLY A 387 18.30 8.94 7.17
C GLY A 387 19.62 8.20 6.95
N ILE A 388 20.30 7.90 8.06
CA ILE A 388 21.66 7.31 8.07
C ILE A 388 21.75 5.87 7.56
N ASN A 389 20.62 5.15 7.61
CA ASN A 389 20.53 3.76 7.16
C ASN A 389 20.06 3.65 5.71
N THR A 390 19.87 4.78 5.02
CA THR A 390 19.51 4.82 3.60
C THR A 390 20.67 5.29 2.74
N TYR A 391 20.65 4.92 1.48
CA TYR A 391 21.66 5.34 0.51
C TYR A 391 21.00 6.12 -0.65
N PRO A 392 21.24 7.45 -0.73
CA PRO A 392 20.86 8.25 -1.88
C PRO A 392 21.89 8.09 -3.00
N GLY A 393 21.45 7.75 -4.21
CA GLY A 393 22.32 7.66 -5.38
C GLY A 393 21.73 6.87 -6.54
N VAL A 394 22.54 6.76 -7.59
CA VAL A 394 22.23 5.94 -8.77
C VAL A 394 23.03 4.65 -8.71
N ILE A 395 22.34 3.52 -8.87
CA ILE A 395 22.92 2.18 -8.88
C ILE A 395 22.92 1.71 -10.33
N ALA A 396 24.10 1.79 -10.94
CA ALA A 396 24.32 1.33 -12.31
C ALA A 396 24.59 -0.18 -12.34
N CYS A 397 23.88 -0.89 -13.23
CA CYS A 397 24.14 -2.30 -13.52
C CYS A 397 25.33 -2.45 -14.47
N MET A 398 25.95 -3.65 -14.51
CA MET A 398 27.11 -3.90 -15.38
C MET A 398 26.83 -3.65 -16.87
N ASP A 399 25.64 -4.02 -17.35
CA ASP A 399 25.22 -3.73 -18.72
C ASP A 399 24.21 -2.58 -18.74
N LYS A 400 24.74 -1.35 -18.84
CA LYS A 400 23.94 -0.12 -18.89
C LYS A 400 23.12 0.03 -20.17
N ASN A 401 23.46 -0.72 -21.23
CA ASN A 401 22.77 -0.67 -22.51
C ASN A 401 21.52 -1.55 -22.50
N PHE A 402 21.53 -2.61 -21.69
CA PHE A 402 20.40 -3.52 -21.54
C PHE A 402 19.54 -3.22 -20.30
N TRP A 403 20.14 -2.74 -19.20
CA TRP A 403 19.43 -2.52 -17.93
C TRP A 403 19.36 -1.03 -17.56
N MET A 404 18.15 -0.54 -17.32
CA MET A 404 17.93 0.79 -16.73
C MET A 404 18.57 0.86 -15.33
N PRO A 405 19.30 1.94 -15.01
CA PRO A 405 19.86 2.13 -13.67
C PRO A 405 18.75 2.34 -12.63
N ILE A 406 19.00 1.92 -11.39
CA ILE A 406 18.07 2.17 -10.29
C ILE A 406 18.42 3.52 -9.67
N ASN A 407 17.46 4.45 -9.63
CA ASN A 407 17.66 5.79 -9.10
C ASN A 407 16.93 5.97 -7.76
N THR A 408 17.67 6.08 -6.65
CA THR A 408 17.11 6.36 -5.32
C THR A 408 17.00 7.86 -5.02
N LEU A 409 17.39 8.72 -5.97
CA LEU A 409 17.22 10.18 -5.88
C LEU A 409 15.88 10.64 -6.44
N SER A 410 15.22 9.80 -7.24
CA SER A 410 13.88 10.04 -7.76
C SER A 410 12.86 9.86 -6.64
N ARG A 411 11.89 10.77 -6.53
CA ARG A 411 10.71 10.62 -5.66
C ARG A 411 9.65 9.74 -6.33
N ASN A 412 9.97 8.46 -6.53
CA ASN A 412 9.12 7.47 -7.22
C ASN A 412 8.91 6.18 -6.40
N GLY A 413 9.12 6.26 -5.08
CA GLY A 413 9.02 5.19 -4.10
C GLY A 413 10.29 4.36 -3.95
N VAL A 414 11.35 4.62 -4.72
CA VAL A 414 12.57 3.80 -4.72
C VAL A 414 13.57 4.28 -3.68
N PHE A 415 14.02 3.38 -2.81
CA PHE A 415 15.01 3.68 -1.78
C PHE A 415 15.96 2.50 -1.54
N ALA A 416 17.08 2.79 -0.88
CA ALA A 416 18.02 1.79 -0.40
C ALA A 416 17.97 1.75 1.13
N ILE A 417 18.02 0.55 1.73
CA ILE A 417 18.09 0.38 3.18
C ILE A 417 19.18 -0.61 3.57
N GLU A 418 19.94 -0.29 4.62
CA GLU A 418 21.03 -1.13 5.12
C GLU A 418 20.50 -2.49 5.60
N ALA A 419 21.27 -3.57 5.39
CA ALA A 419 20.83 -4.94 5.65
C ALA A 419 20.38 -5.20 7.11
N ASN A 420 21.04 -4.59 8.09
CA ASN A 420 20.65 -4.70 9.50
C ASN A 420 19.33 -3.96 9.78
N ALA A 421 19.12 -2.80 9.16
CA ALA A 421 17.86 -2.07 9.27
C ALA A 421 16.72 -2.86 8.58
N PHE A 422 17.00 -3.50 7.43
CA PHE A 422 16.06 -4.39 6.77
C PHE A 422 15.62 -5.53 7.70
N GLN A 423 16.58 -6.26 8.30
CA GLN A 423 16.29 -7.37 9.21
C GLN A 423 15.36 -6.95 10.37
N ASN A 424 15.59 -5.76 10.94
CA ASN A 424 14.83 -5.27 12.09
C ASN A 424 13.43 -4.76 11.71
N LEU A 425 13.29 -4.15 10.53
CA LEU A 425 12.07 -3.47 10.11
C LEU A 425 11.14 -4.32 9.25
N PHE A 426 11.65 -5.36 8.61
CA PHE A 426 10.89 -6.24 7.73
C PHE A 426 10.61 -7.57 8.40
N ALA A 427 9.41 -8.12 8.20
CA ALA A 427 9.02 -9.44 8.71
C ALA A 427 9.48 -10.58 7.80
N GLY A 428 9.65 -10.29 6.50
CA GLY A 428 10.21 -11.27 5.56
C GLY A 428 10.40 -10.73 4.16
N LEU A 429 11.01 -11.57 3.33
CA LEU A 429 11.06 -11.42 1.88
C LEU A 429 10.65 -12.73 1.21
N GLY A 430 10.21 -12.63 -0.05
CA GLY A 430 9.88 -13.79 -0.85
C GLY A 430 10.39 -13.69 -2.27
N VAL A 431 10.58 -14.86 -2.88
CA VAL A 431 11.06 -15.04 -4.25
C VAL A 431 10.07 -15.93 -4.99
N ALA A 432 9.74 -15.58 -6.24
CA ALA A 432 9.01 -16.45 -7.15
C ALA A 432 9.98 -17.02 -8.21
N LYS A 433 10.31 -18.31 -8.15
CA LYS A 433 11.25 -18.95 -9.10
C LYS A 433 10.85 -20.34 -9.58
#